data_AF-A0A800XMR0-F1
#
_entry.id   AF-A0A800XMR0-F1
#
_cell.length_a   1.000
_cell.length_b   1.000
_cell.length_c   1.000
_cell.angle_alpha   90.00
_cell.angle_beta   90.00
_cell.angle_gamma   90.00
#
_symmetry.space_group_name_H-M   'P 1'
#
loop_
_entity.id
_entity.type
_entity.pdbx_description
1 polymer ?
#
loop_
_entity_poly.entity_id
_entity_poly.type
_entity_poly.pdbx_seq_one_letter_code
_entity_poly.pdbx_strand_id
1 'polypeptide(L)'
;MDQTVKVPTEEEKKKGYIDGIKKTIIPGIFGIIGGIMSFHLAGETQARAGFGFAILVIMVLLQKYVFPLVNIKVEEFEAKDWIYTVFMTTTFWFVSWTLLLN
;
A
#
# COMPACT_ATOMS: atom_id res chain seq x y z
N MET A 1 -0.25 27.07 -29.87
CA MET A 1 -0.72 26.81 -28.50
C MET A 1 0.51 26.50 -27.68
N ASP A 2 1.12 27.54 -27.11
CA ASP A 2 2.34 27.43 -26.29
C ASP A 2 2.00 26.70 -24.99
N GLN A 3 2.33 25.41 -24.92
CA GLN A 3 2.46 24.76 -23.63
C GLN A 3 3.78 25.24 -23.03
N THR A 4 3.74 26.29 -22.22
CA THR A 4 4.86 26.71 -21.40
C THR A 4 5.28 25.52 -20.56
N VAL A 5 6.38 24.85 -20.94
CA VAL A 5 7.02 23.81 -20.14
C VAL A 5 7.51 24.51 -18.86
N LYS A 6 6.66 24.52 -17.84
CA LYS A 6 6.97 25.05 -16.52
C LYS A 6 8.05 24.14 -15.96
N VAL A 7 9.31 24.61 -16.00
CA VAL A 7 10.43 23.91 -15.39
C VAL A 7 10.12 23.81 -13.90
N PRO A 8 9.94 22.60 -13.35
CA PRO A 8 9.57 22.44 -11.94
C PRO A 8 10.69 22.99 -11.07
N THR A 9 10.32 23.81 -10.09
CA THR A 9 11.24 24.38 -9.10
C THR A 9 11.88 23.23 -8.30
N GLU A 10 13.10 23.41 -7.79
CA GLU A 10 13.78 22.37 -6.99
C GLU A 10 12.93 21.85 -5.81
N GLU A 11 12.08 22.70 -5.24
CA GLU A 11 11.13 22.30 -4.20
C GLU A 11 10.01 21.38 -4.71
N GLU A 12 9.51 21.60 -5.92
CA GLU A 12 8.45 20.78 -6.54
C GLU A 12 9.00 19.40 -6.91
N LYS A 13 10.24 19.33 -7.42
CA LYS A 13 10.94 18.05 -7.67
C LYS A 13 11.11 17.24 -6.38
N LYS A 14 11.53 17.88 -5.29
CA LYS A 14 11.69 17.22 -3.98
C LYS A 14 10.37 16.68 -3.45
N LYS A 15 9.28 17.45 -3.56
CA LYS A 15 7.94 17.00 -3.16
C LYS A 15 7.49 15.77 -3.96
N GLY A 16 7.67 15.78 -5.28
CA GLY A 16 7.32 14.64 -6.14
C GLY A 16 8.11 13.37 -5.79
N TYR A 17 9.41 13.51 -5.48
CA TYR A 17 10.24 12.38 -5.05
C TYR A 17 9.80 11.81 -3.70
N ILE A 18 9.54 12.67 -2.72
CA ILE A 18 9.07 12.29 -1.39
C ILE A 18 7.69 11.61 -1.46
N ASP A 19 6.79 12.12 -2.29
CA ASP A 19 5.48 11.50 -2.50
C ASP A 19 5.59 10.14 -3.19
N GLY A 20 6.48 10.00 -4.18
CA GLY A 20 6.77 8.69 -4.79
C GLY A 20 7.25 7.65 -3.78
N ILE A 21 8.17 8.02 -2.89
CA ILE A 21 8.65 7.14 -1.82
C ILE A 21 7.51 6.74 -0.87
N LYS A 22 6.69 7.71 -0.46
CA LYS A 22 5.53 7.44 0.42
C LYS A 22 4.53 6.47 -0.22
N LYS A 23 4.28 6.61 -1.53
CA LYS A 23 3.40 5.70 -2.30
C LYS A 23 3.89 4.26 -2.35
N THR A 24 5.19 3.99 -2.12
CA THR A 24 5.76 2.63 -2.12
C THR A 24 5.94 2.07 -0.72
N ILE A 25 6.40 2.90 0.23
CA ILE A 25 6.71 2.45 1.59
C ILE A 25 5.44 2.17 2.40
N ILE A 26 4.42 3.03 2.30
CA ILE A 26 3.20 2.87 3.10
C ILE A 26 2.48 1.55 2.76
N PRO A 27 2.25 1.20 1.48
CA PRO A 27 1.64 -0.09 1.15
C PRO A 27 2.45 -1.29 1.63
N GLY A 28 3.78 -1.22 1.52
CA GLY A 28 4.67 -2.30 1.97
C GLY A 28 4.57 -2.55 3.47
N ILE A 29 4.62 -1.48 4.29
CA ILE A 29 4.48 -1.59 5.75
C ILE A 29 3.11 -2.17 6.14
N PHE A 30 2.04 -1.69 5.51
CA PHE A 30 0.69 -2.22 5.72
C PHE A 30 0.59 -3.70 5.33
N GLY A 31 1.22 -4.10 4.23
CA GLY A 31 1.30 -5.50 3.82
C GLY A 31 1.96 -6.39 4.87
N ILE A 32 3.11 -5.96 5.41
CA ILE A 32 3.83 -6.70 6.47
C ILE A 32 2.97 -6.81 7.73
N ILE A 33 2.40 -5.70 8.21
CA ILE A 33 1.53 -5.68 9.39
C ILE A 33 0.31 -6.58 9.17
N GLY A 34 -0.30 -6.52 7.98
CA GLY A 34 -1.40 -7.38 7.58
C GLY A 34 -1.02 -8.86 7.58
N GLY A 35 0.20 -9.21 7.13
CA GLY A 35 0.70 -10.59 7.11
C GLY A 35 0.90 -11.16 8.52
N ILE A 36 1.45 -10.35 9.42
CA ILE A 36 1.63 -10.71 10.84
C ILE A 36 0.26 -10.85 11.53
N MET A 37 -0.64 -9.88 11.34
CA MET A 37 -2.00 -9.95 11.89
C MET A 37 -2.76 -11.16 11.34
N SER A 38 -2.62 -11.45 10.04
CA SER A 38 -3.20 -12.64 9.41
C SER A 38 -2.71 -13.92 10.10
N PHE A 39 -1.42 -14.03 10.35
CA PHE A 39 -0.87 -15.21 11.02
C PHE A 39 -1.42 -15.40 12.44
N HIS A 40 -1.51 -14.34 13.23
CA HIS A 40 -2.03 -14.39 14.61
C HIS A 40 -3.55 -14.56 14.70
N LEU A 41 -4.32 -13.82 13.90
CA LEU A 41 -5.79 -13.89 13.96
C LEU A 41 -6.35 -15.16 13.33
N ALA A 42 -5.69 -15.72 12.31
CA ALA A 42 -6.21 -16.87 11.58
C ALA A 42 -6.01 -18.22 12.33
N GLY A 43 -5.12 -18.28 13.33
CA GLY A 43 -4.92 -19.46 14.19
C GLY A 43 -4.59 -20.77 13.46
N GLU A 44 -4.70 -21.93 14.13
CA GLU A 44 -4.54 -23.28 13.54
C GLU A 44 -5.77 -23.76 12.74
N THR A 45 -6.74 -22.89 12.47
CA THR A 45 -7.98 -23.33 11.83
C THR A 45 -7.81 -23.56 10.33
N GLN A 46 -8.48 -24.57 9.78
CA GLN A 46 -8.51 -24.87 8.34
C GLN A 46 -9.03 -23.68 7.48
N ALA A 47 -9.67 -22.69 8.12
CA ALA A 47 -10.10 -21.42 7.52
C ALA A 47 -8.95 -20.38 7.37
N ARG A 48 -7.70 -20.75 7.65
CA ARG A 48 -6.54 -19.82 7.70
C ARG A 48 -6.38 -18.99 6.43
N ALA A 49 -6.55 -19.63 5.28
CA ALA A 49 -6.45 -18.96 3.98
C ALA A 49 -7.57 -17.91 3.79
N GLY A 50 -8.81 -18.26 4.14
CA GLY A 50 -9.96 -17.34 4.01
C GLY A 50 -9.85 -16.11 4.90
N PHE A 51 -9.43 -16.29 6.16
CA PHE A 51 -9.18 -15.18 7.09
C PHE A 51 -8.03 -14.29 6.63
N GLY A 52 -6.97 -14.87 6.09
CA GLY A 52 -5.85 -14.12 5.55
C GLY A 52 -6.23 -13.20 4.38
N PHE A 53 -7.03 -13.72 3.44
CA PHE A 53 -7.57 -12.91 2.34
C PHE A 53 -8.50 -11.80 2.84
N ALA A 54 -9.35 -12.07 3.83
CA ALA A 54 -10.22 -11.04 4.41
C ALA A 54 -9.41 -9.90 5.05
N ILE A 55 -8.34 -10.23 5.80
CA ILE A 55 -7.45 -9.24 6.40
C ILE A 55 -6.71 -8.42 5.33
N LEU A 56 -6.28 -9.05 4.24
CA LEU A 56 -5.67 -8.36 3.11
C LEU A 56 -6.63 -7.34 2.49
N VAL A 57 -7.88 -7.73 2.23
CA VAL A 57 -8.90 -6.81 1.69
C VAL A 57 -9.14 -5.65 2.65
N ILE A 58 -9.24 -5.90 3.95
CA ILE A 58 -9.42 -4.85 4.97
C ILE A 58 -8.21 -3.90 4.99
N MET A 59 -6.98 -4.41 4.94
CA MET A 59 -5.76 -3.60 4.89
C MET A 59 -5.71 -2.70 3.65
N VAL A 60 -6.06 -3.24 2.48
CA VAL A 60 -6.13 -2.47 1.23
C VAL A 60 -7.22 -1.38 1.32
N LEU A 61 -8.36 -1.68 1.91
CA LEU A 61 -9.42 -0.68 2.11
C LEU A 61 -9.02 0.38 3.15
N LEU A 62 -8.30 0.01 4.21
CA LEU A 62 -7.76 0.95 5.19
C LEU A 62 -6.78 1.94 4.58
N GLN A 63 -6.01 1.53 3.56
CA GLN A 63 -5.09 2.43 2.86
C GLN A 63 -5.81 3.63 2.21
N LYS A 64 -7.07 3.48 1.76
CA LYS A 64 -7.90 4.61 1.28
C LYS A 64 -8.08 5.70 2.34
N TYR A 65 -8.14 5.32 3.61
CA TYR A 65 -8.31 6.25 4.74
C TYR A 65 -6.99 6.74 5.31
N VAL A 66 -5.91 5.96 5.15
CA VAL A 66 -4.57 6.31 5.66
C VAL A 66 -3.85 7.29 4.74
N PHE A 67 -3.97 7.17 3.42
CA PHE A 67 -3.31 8.09 2.49
C PHE A 67 -3.71 9.58 2.67
N PRO A 68 -4.99 9.94 2.88
CA PRO A 68 -5.38 11.32 3.19
C PRO A 68 -4.76 11.84 4.49
N LEU A 69 -4.63 10.98 5.51
CA LEU A 69 -4.00 11.34 6.80
C LEU A 69 -2.52 11.70 6.64
N VAL A 70 -1.84 11.14 5.64
CA VAL A 70 -0.41 11.38 5.39
C VAL A 70 -0.20 12.51 4.35
N ASN A 71 -1.24 13.32 4.09
CA ASN A 71 -1.22 14.38 3.06
C ASN A 71 -0.85 13.85 1.65
N ILE A 72 -1.13 12.57 1.38
CA ILE A 72 -1.01 12.05 0.02
C ILE A 72 -2.31 12.40 -0.68
N LYS A 73 -2.21 13.11 -1.81
CA LYS A 73 -3.36 13.47 -2.65
C LYS A 73 -3.94 12.22 -3.29
N VAL A 74 -4.90 11.60 -2.61
CA VAL A 74 -5.62 10.43 -3.12
C VAL A 74 -6.53 10.83 -4.27
N GLU A 75 -6.91 12.11 -4.39
CA GLU A 75 -7.66 12.61 -5.55
C GLU A 75 -6.87 12.55 -6.86
N GLU A 76 -5.53 12.52 -6.79
CA GLU A 76 -4.65 12.38 -7.95
C GLU A 76 -4.30 10.91 -8.25
N PHE A 77 -4.79 9.95 -7.45
CA PHE A 77 -4.53 8.53 -7.72
C PHE A 77 -5.30 8.05 -8.94
N GLU A 78 -4.57 7.68 -9.98
CA GLU A 78 -5.14 6.98 -11.12
C GLU A 78 -5.39 5.50 -10.77
N ALA A 79 -6.21 4.81 -11.57
CA ALA A 79 -6.45 3.38 -11.39
C ALA A 79 -5.15 2.55 -11.37
N LYS A 80 -4.10 2.99 -12.08
CA LYS A 80 -2.78 2.35 -12.07
C LYS A 80 -2.11 2.40 -10.69
N ASP A 81 -2.25 3.51 -9.96
CA ASP A 81 -1.63 3.71 -8.65
C ASP A 81 -2.35 2.85 -7.59
N TRP A 82 -3.66 2.67 -7.76
CA TRP A 82 -4.45 1.71 -6.99
C TRP A 82 -3.99 0.27 -7.23
N ILE A 83 -3.79 -0.13 -8.49
CA ILE A 83 -3.28 -1.46 -8.82
C ILE A 83 -1.89 -1.66 -8.20
N TYR A 84 -1.00 -0.66 -8.28
CA TYR A 84 0.32 -0.72 -7.66
C TYR A 84 0.23 -0.92 -6.14
N THR A 85 -0.64 -0.17 -5.48
CA THR A 85 -0.87 -0.26 -4.04
C THR A 85 -1.37 -1.64 -3.63
N VAL A 86 -2.37 -2.17 -4.34
CA VAL A 86 -2.92 -3.52 -4.10
C VAL A 86 -1.84 -4.58 -4.31
N PHE A 87 -1.10 -4.48 -5.41
CA PHE A 87 -0.03 -5.41 -5.76
C PHE A 87 1.05 -5.43 -4.67
N MET A 88 1.59 -4.26 -4.31
CA MET A 88 2.63 -4.12 -3.28
C MET A 88 2.18 -4.67 -1.93
N THR A 89 0.97 -4.30 -1.49
CA THR A 89 0.41 -4.79 -0.22
C THR A 89 0.24 -6.30 -0.23
N THR A 90 -0.26 -6.86 -1.34
CA THR A 90 -0.47 -8.31 -1.50
C THR A 90 0.85 -9.07 -1.50
N THR A 91 1.87 -8.58 -2.21
CA THR A 91 3.19 -9.21 -2.24
C THR A 91 3.83 -9.23 -0.85
N PHE A 92 3.85 -8.09 -0.15
CA PHE A 92 4.45 -8.02 1.19
C PHE A 92 3.66 -8.84 2.22
N TRP A 93 2.34 -8.84 2.13
CA TRP A 93 1.47 -9.68 2.94
C TRP A 93 1.78 -11.17 2.71
N PHE A 94 1.85 -11.61 1.45
CA PHE A 94 2.08 -13.00 1.09
C PHE A 94 3.47 -13.48 1.51
N VAL A 95 4.51 -12.66 1.31
CA VAL A 95 5.88 -12.95 1.77
C VAL A 95 5.91 -13.07 3.29
N SER A 96 5.34 -12.12 4.01
CA SER A 96 5.32 -12.13 5.48
C SER A 96 4.53 -13.33 6.03
N TRP A 97 3.39 -13.66 5.41
CA TRP A 97 2.56 -14.80 5.80
C TRP A 97 3.26 -16.14 5.53
N THR A 98 3.91 -16.29 4.37
CA THR A 98 4.68 -17.51 4.03
C THR A 98 5.86 -17.68 4.96
N LEU A 99 6.58 -16.60 5.28
CA LEU A 99 7.74 -16.65 6.17
C LEU A 99 7.37 -17.02 7.61
N LEU A 100 6.17 -16.67 8.07
CA LEU A 100 5.65 -17.07 9.38
C LEU A 100 5.09 -18.51 9.41
N LEU A 101 4.68 -19.04 8.26
CA LEU A 101 4.15 -20.40 8.13
C LEU A 101 5.25 -21.47 7.98
N ASN A 102 6.46 -21.08 7.62
CA ASN A 102 7.61 -21.96 7.43
C ASN A 102 8.42 -22.10 8.73
#